data_AF-A0A090WID0-F1
#
_entry.id   AF-A0A090WID0-F1
#
_cell.length_a   1.000
_cell.length_b   1.000
_cell.length_c   1.000
_cell.angle_alpha   90.00
_cell.angle_beta   90.00
_cell.angle_gamma   90.00
#
_symmetry.space_group_name_H-M   'P 1'
#
loop_
_entity.id
_entity.type
_entity.pdbx_description
1 polymer ?
#
loop_
_entity_poly.entity_id
_entity_poly.type
_entity_poly.pdbx_seq_one_letter_code
_entity_poly.pdbx_strand_id
1 'polypeptide(L)'
;MVKGYKYDIHEAQQLVQQYITETGDTNPEITITTGANYLDLCEFIQKELEKIGVKTIVEVMPPSTLRQARSAGNLDIFRSSWIADYPDAENYLSLGYSKNFSPNGPNYTHFKNETYDQLYEQALTLPNATDRKELYIKMDSIIISEAPIVPLYYDESVRFISKKVSGLETNAVNMLDLTRVNKTN
;
A
#
# COMPACT_ATOMS: atom_id res chain seq x y z
N MET A 1 -12.18 2.35 -14.38
CA MET A 1 -11.27 1.72 -13.39
C MET A 1 -9.91 1.59 -14.04
N VAL A 2 -8.85 1.99 -13.35
CA VAL A 2 -7.48 1.81 -13.80
C VAL A 2 -7.18 0.30 -13.84
N LYS A 3 -6.57 -0.18 -14.91
CA LYS A 3 -6.21 -1.59 -15.06
C LYS A 3 -4.81 -1.79 -14.49
N GLY A 4 -4.68 -2.64 -13.47
CA GLY A 4 -3.39 -3.04 -12.91
C GLY A 4 -2.68 -4.15 -13.71
N TYR A 5 -1.57 -4.61 -13.16
CA TYR A 5 -0.79 -5.72 -13.68
C TYR A 5 -1.56 -7.05 -13.63
N LYS A 6 -1.24 -7.94 -14.58
CA LYS A 6 -1.72 -9.32 -14.59
C LYS A 6 -0.58 -10.25 -14.18
N TYR A 7 -0.94 -11.43 -13.67
CA TYR A 7 0.03 -12.48 -13.46
C TYR A 7 0.52 -13.02 -14.80
N ASP A 8 1.78 -12.75 -15.13
CA ASP A 8 2.49 -13.31 -16.28
C ASP A 8 3.94 -13.59 -15.90
N ILE A 9 4.26 -14.87 -15.71
CA ILE A 9 5.60 -15.30 -15.30
C ILE A 9 6.64 -15.12 -16.41
N HIS A 10 6.22 -15.23 -17.68
CA HIS A 10 7.14 -15.12 -18.82
C HIS A 10 7.55 -13.67 -19.04
N GLU A 11 6.59 -12.74 -18.98
CA GLU A 11 6.86 -11.31 -19.04
C GLU A 11 7.75 -10.87 -17.86
N ALA A 12 7.46 -11.34 -16.64
CA ALA A 12 8.28 -11.03 -15.47
C ALA A 12 9.74 -11.53 -15.62
N GLN A 13 9.95 -12.74 -16.15
CA GLN A 13 11.30 -13.25 -16.44
C GLN A 13 12.03 -12.41 -17.49
N GLN A 14 11.33 -11.95 -18.53
CA GLN A 14 11.91 -11.07 -19.55
C GLN A 14 12.35 -9.73 -18.96
N LEU A 15 11.55 -9.15 -18.06
CA LEU A 15 11.89 -7.90 -17.37
C LEU A 15 13.11 -8.06 -16.46
N VAL A 16 13.21 -9.18 -15.72
CA VAL A 16 14.42 -9.48 -14.92
C VAL A 16 15.64 -9.63 -15.82
N GLN A 17 15.51 -10.31 -16.97
CA GLN A 17 16.62 -10.45 -17.90
C GLN A 17 17.05 -9.12 -18.52
N GLN A 18 16.08 -8.25 -18.84
CA GLN A 18 16.35 -6.90 -19.31
C GLN A 18 17.12 -6.10 -18.26
N TYR A 19 16.68 -6.13 -16.99
CA TYR A 19 17.39 -5.51 -15.87
C TYR A 19 18.84 -6.00 -15.76
N ILE A 20 19.08 -7.33 -15.84
CA ILE A 20 20.43 -7.91 -15.80
C ILE A 20 21.29 -7.39 -16.96
N THR A 21 20.71 -7.31 -18.17
CA THR A 21 21.43 -6.82 -19.36
C THR A 21 21.77 -5.33 -19.27
N GLU A 22 20.87 -4.50 -18.74
CA GLU A 22 21.05 -3.05 -18.63
C GLU A 22 22.01 -2.66 -17.51
N THR A 23 21.97 -3.37 -16.38
CA THR A 23 22.73 -3.02 -15.17
C THR A 23 24.02 -3.83 -14.99
N GLY A 24 24.10 -5.02 -15.58
CA GLY A 24 25.16 -5.99 -15.34
C GLY A 24 25.06 -6.73 -14.00
N ASP A 25 24.03 -6.45 -13.18
CA ASP A 25 23.77 -7.22 -11.97
C ASP A 25 23.20 -8.60 -12.35
N THR A 26 24.01 -9.64 -12.16
CA THR A 26 23.64 -11.03 -12.52
C THR A 26 22.91 -11.78 -11.41
N ASN A 27 22.76 -11.17 -10.23
CA ASN A 27 22.09 -11.78 -9.08
C ASN A 27 21.23 -10.74 -8.35
N PRO A 28 20.12 -10.28 -8.98
CA PRO A 28 19.22 -9.32 -8.39
C PRO A 28 18.71 -9.83 -7.04
N GLU A 29 18.86 -9.01 -6.01
CA GLU A 29 18.49 -9.32 -4.63
C GLU A 29 17.60 -8.22 -4.05
N ILE A 30 16.55 -8.64 -3.33
CA ILE A 30 15.67 -7.72 -2.59
C ILE A 30 15.43 -8.23 -1.16
N THR A 31 15.14 -7.30 -0.25
CA THR A 31 14.74 -7.62 1.13
C THR A 31 13.33 -7.11 1.41
N ILE A 32 12.42 -8.03 1.76
CA ILE A 32 11.05 -7.74 2.19
C ILE A 32 11.01 -7.76 3.70
N THR A 33 10.79 -6.60 4.31
CA THR A 33 10.65 -6.47 5.76
C THR A 33 9.17 -6.57 6.17
N THR A 34 8.87 -7.46 7.10
CA THR A 34 7.50 -7.72 7.57
C THR A 34 7.43 -7.98 9.07
N GLY A 35 6.20 -8.10 9.59
CA GLY A 35 5.93 -8.57 10.95
C GLY A 35 5.47 -10.02 10.93
N ALA A 36 5.55 -10.71 12.07
CA ALA A 36 5.20 -12.14 12.17
C ALA A 36 3.81 -12.48 11.62
N ASN A 37 2.83 -11.57 11.74
CA ASN A 37 1.46 -11.78 11.26
C ASN A 37 1.32 -11.91 9.73
N TYR A 38 2.34 -11.51 8.96
CA TYR A 38 2.34 -11.54 7.50
C TYR A 38 3.52 -12.32 6.93
N LEU A 39 4.19 -13.13 7.76
CA LEU A 39 5.34 -13.93 7.33
C LEU A 39 4.97 -14.85 6.17
N ASP A 40 3.91 -15.66 6.32
CA ASP A 40 3.46 -16.63 5.32
C ASP A 40 3.18 -15.98 3.95
N LEU A 41 2.60 -14.76 3.96
CA LEU A 41 2.36 -14.00 2.73
C LEU A 41 3.68 -13.55 2.08
N CYS A 42 4.63 -13.05 2.87
CA CYS A 42 5.93 -12.63 2.35
C CYS A 42 6.78 -13.81 1.88
N GLU A 43 6.70 -14.99 2.52
CA GLU A 43 7.33 -16.22 2.04
C GLU A 43 6.70 -16.73 0.74
N PHE A 44 5.39 -16.56 0.56
CA PHE A 44 4.76 -16.83 -0.73
C PHE A 44 5.30 -15.90 -1.83
N ILE A 45 5.36 -14.60 -1.57
CA ILE A 45 5.93 -13.62 -2.51
C ILE A 45 7.40 -13.94 -2.81
N GLN A 46 8.20 -14.27 -1.79
CA GLN A 46 9.58 -14.72 -1.94
C GLN A 46 9.68 -15.88 -2.94
N LYS A 47 8.88 -16.94 -2.76
CA LYS A 47 8.87 -18.10 -3.66
C LYS A 47 8.45 -17.73 -5.09
N GLU A 48 7.50 -16.82 -5.27
CA GLU A 48 7.10 -16.37 -6.62
C GLU A 48 8.20 -15.56 -7.31
N LEU A 49 8.92 -14.70 -6.58
CA LEU A 49 10.02 -13.90 -7.11
C LEU A 49 11.27 -14.74 -7.41
N GLU A 50 11.53 -15.77 -6.62
CA GLU A 50 12.63 -16.70 -6.87
C GLU A 50 12.44 -17.49 -8.17
N LYS A 51 11.19 -17.80 -8.56
CA LYS A 51 10.89 -18.47 -9.85
C LYS A 51 11.29 -17.64 -11.08
N ILE A 52 11.40 -16.32 -10.92
CA ILE A 52 11.81 -15.41 -11.99
C ILE A 52 13.27 -14.98 -11.86
N GLY A 53 14.03 -15.56 -10.92
CA GLY A 53 15.46 -15.32 -10.75
C GLY A 53 15.81 -14.14 -9.82
N VAL A 54 14.85 -13.62 -9.05
CA VAL A 54 15.12 -12.56 -8.05
C VAL A 54 15.31 -13.21 -6.68
N LYS A 55 16.53 -13.13 -6.15
CA LYS A 55 16.82 -13.59 -4.79
C LYS A 55 16.06 -12.71 -3.81
N THR A 56 15.23 -13.31 -2.97
CA THR A 56 14.38 -12.54 -2.06
C THR A 56 14.66 -12.96 -0.62
N ILE A 57 14.96 -11.99 0.24
CA ILE A 57 15.17 -12.19 1.68
C ILE A 57 13.93 -11.68 2.41
N VAL A 58 13.40 -12.47 3.35
CA VAL A 58 12.30 -12.03 4.22
C VAL A 58 12.86 -11.74 5.61
N GLU A 59 12.81 -10.48 6.01
CA GLU A 59 13.21 -10.04 7.35
C GLU A 59 11.97 -9.82 8.23
N VAL A 60 11.99 -10.41 9.43
CA VAL A 60 10.90 -10.25 10.40
C VAL A 60 11.34 -9.35 11.53
N MET A 61 10.61 -8.25 11.73
CA MET A 61 10.84 -7.30 12.82
C MET A 61 9.70 -7.29 13.84
N PRO A 62 9.97 -7.00 15.12
CA PRO A 62 8.94 -6.68 16.09
C PRO A 62 8.05 -5.52 15.62
N PRO A 63 6.73 -5.53 15.89
CA PRO A 63 5.81 -4.54 15.31
C PRO A 63 6.14 -3.07 15.57
N SER A 64 6.67 -2.72 16.75
CA SER A 64 7.08 -1.34 17.06
C SER A 64 8.29 -0.91 16.24
N THR A 65 9.30 -1.77 16.15
CA THR A 65 10.52 -1.54 15.36
C THR A 65 10.18 -1.41 13.88
N LEU A 66 9.33 -2.30 13.35
CA LEU A 66 8.88 -2.24 11.96
C LEU A 66 8.18 -0.91 11.64
N ARG A 67 7.27 -0.45 12.51
CA ARG A 67 6.59 0.83 12.33
C ARG A 67 7.57 2.00 12.34
N GLN A 68 8.53 1.99 13.26
CA GLN A 68 9.54 3.04 13.35
C GLN A 68 10.45 3.06 12.11
N ALA A 69 10.95 1.90 11.67
CA ALA A 69 11.81 1.79 10.49
C ALA A 69 11.08 2.26 9.22
N ARG A 70 9.82 1.86 9.04
CA ARG A 70 8.99 2.31 7.91
C ARG A 70 8.74 3.82 7.95
N SER A 71 8.35 4.35 9.10
CA SER A 71 8.13 5.78 9.27
C SER A 71 9.40 6.61 9.16
N ALA A 72 10.58 6.01 9.32
CA ALA A 72 11.86 6.67 9.08
C ALA A 72 12.31 6.60 7.61
N GLY A 73 11.66 5.77 6.79
CA GLY A 73 12.09 5.53 5.40
C GLY A 73 13.32 4.63 5.29
N ASN A 74 13.54 3.75 6.28
CA ASN A 74 14.73 2.91 6.38
C ASN A 74 14.54 1.49 5.78
N LEU A 75 13.46 1.25 5.04
CA LEU A 75 13.11 -0.08 4.52
C LEU A 75 12.99 -0.02 3.00
N ASP A 76 13.61 -0.98 2.31
CA ASP A 76 13.55 -1.07 0.85
C ASP A 76 12.17 -1.54 0.37
N ILE A 77 11.74 -2.72 0.83
CA ILE A 77 10.43 -3.28 0.54
C ILE A 77 9.77 -3.71 1.84
N PHE A 78 8.49 -3.37 2.00
CA PHE A 78 7.73 -3.72 3.19
C PHE A 78 6.26 -3.94 2.88
N ARG A 79 5.60 -4.79 3.66
CA ARG A 79 4.14 -4.94 3.62
C ARG A 79 3.48 -3.84 4.45
N SER A 80 2.61 -3.06 3.82
CA SER A 80 1.77 -2.06 4.49
C SER A 80 0.31 -2.20 4.06
N SER A 81 -0.57 -1.52 4.79
CA SER A 81 -1.98 -1.32 4.47
C SER A 81 -2.38 0.09 4.92
N TRP A 82 -3.42 0.65 4.31
CA TRP A 82 -3.97 1.94 4.68
C TRP A 82 -5.48 1.84 4.82
N ILE A 83 -6.02 2.48 5.85
CA ILE A 83 -7.47 2.63 6.05
C ILE A 83 -7.70 4.13 6.08
N ALA A 84 -8.59 4.64 5.24
CA ALA A 84 -8.82 6.07 5.19
C ALA A 84 -9.39 6.63 6.49
N ASP A 85 -8.89 7.79 6.90
CA ASP A 85 -9.33 8.49 8.12
C ASP A 85 -10.70 9.18 7.93
N TYR A 86 -11.03 9.53 6.69
CA TYR A 86 -12.29 10.13 6.27
C TYR A 86 -12.70 9.62 4.88
N PRO A 87 -13.99 9.64 4.51
CA PRO A 87 -14.49 9.01 3.29
C PRO A 87 -14.22 9.86 2.03
N ASP A 88 -12.96 10.21 1.77
CA ASP A 88 -12.49 10.84 0.55
C ASP A 88 -11.28 10.09 -0.03
N ALA A 89 -11.26 9.90 -1.36
CA ALA A 89 -10.20 9.19 -2.06
C ALA A 89 -8.85 9.93 -1.97
N GLU A 90 -8.89 11.26 -1.80
CA GLU A 90 -7.69 12.07 -1.58
C GLU A 90 -6.83 11.54 -0.44
N ASN A 91 -7.43 10.99 0.63
CA ASN A 91 -6.67 10.47 1.76
C ASN A 91 -5.71 9.34 1.35
N TYR A 92 -6.13 8.44 0.44
CA TYR A 92 -5.25 7.41 -0.13
C TYR A 92 -4.21 8.01 -1.08
N LEU A 93 -4.61 9.00 -1.90
CA LEU A 93 -3.74 9.65 -2.87
C LEU A 93 -2.66 10.53 -2.21
N SER A 94 -2.91 11.01 -0.99
CA SER A 94 -1.94 11.77 -0.20
C SER A 94 -0.64 10.98 0.07
N LEU A 95 -0.70 9.64 0.02
CA LEU A 95 0.44 8.75 0.19
C LEU A 95 1.41 8.80 -0.99
N GLY A 96 0.97 9.26 -2.16
CA GLY A 96 1.83 9.46 -3.34
C GLY A 96 2.33 10.89 -3.49
N TYR A 97 1.91 11.83 -2.63
CA TYR A 97 2.31 13.23 -2.74
C TYR A 97 3.74 13.41 -2.22
N SER A 98 4.60 14.09 -2.97
CA SER A 98 6.03 14.14 -2.63
C SER A 98 6.35 15.01 -1.42
N LYS A 99 5.52 16.01 -1.09
CA LYS A 99 5.71 16.80 0.14
C LYS A 99 5.36 16.02 1.41
N ASN A 100 4.72 14.86 1.27
CA ASN A 100 4.37 13.97 2.37
C ASN A 100 5.44 12.91 2.66
N PHE A 101 6.68 13.07 2.18
CA PHE A 101 7.77 12.12 2.43
C PHE A 101 7.98 11.83 3.91
N SER A 102 8.19 10.55 4.21
CA SER A 102 8.73 10.15 5.50
C SER A 102 10.17 10.70 5.65
N PRO A 103 10.60 11.11 6.86
CA PRO A 103 9.95 10.89 8.15
C PRO A 103 8.87 11.91 8.55
N ASN A 104 8.66 12.97 7.76
CA ASN A 104 7.77 14.06 8.12
C ASN A 104 6.33 13.88 7.63
N GLY A 105 6.06 12.81 6.88
CA GLY A 105 4.73 12.50 6.36
C GLY A 105 4.52 11.01 6.04
N PRO A 106 3.31 10.66 5.55
CA PRO A 106 2.88 9.27 5.36
C PRO A 106 3.31 8.62 4.03
N ASN A 107 4.00 9.33 3.13
CA ASN A 107 4.56 8.73 1.91
C ASN A 107 5.82 7.93 2.26
N TYR A 108 5.62 6.65 2.61
CA TYR A 108 6.69 5.71 2.96
C TYR A 108 7.40 5.11 1.74
N THR A 109 6.85 5.28 0.53
CA THR A 109 7.46 4.79 -0.72
C THR A 109 8.51 5.75 -1.27
N HIS A 110 8.56 6.98 -0.74
CA HIS A 110 9.31 8.10 -1.30
C HIS A 110 9.02 8.34 -2.79
N PHE A 111 7.83 7.95 -3.25
CA PHE A 111 7.39 8.16 -4.63
C PHE A 111 7.27 9.65 -4.93
N LYS A 112 7.90 10.10 -6.01
CA LYS A 112 7.83 11.48 -6.50
C LYS A 112 7.60 11.49 -8.00
N ASN A 113 6.55 12.20 -8.40
CA ASN A 113 6.27 12.47 -9.80
C ASN A 113 5.67 13.88 -9.90
N GLU A 114 6.28 14.75 -10.70
CA GLU A 114 5.88 16.16 -10.78
C GLU A 114 4.45 16.32 -11.30
N THR A 115 4.03 15.48 -12.25
CA THR A 115 2.65 15.49 -12.75
C THR A 115 1.68 15.04 -11.68
N TYR A 116 2.04 14.02 -10.90
CA TYR A 116 1.23 13.57 -9.76
C TYR A 116 1.04 14.69 -8.74
N ASP A 117 2.13 15.37 -8.35
CA ASP A 117 2.07 16.46 -7.37
C ASP A 117 1.18 17.62 -7.86
N GLN A 118 1.28 18.00 -9.13
CA GLN A 118 0.43 19.04 -9.73
C GLN A 118 -1.05 18.65 -9.74
N LEU A 119 -1.36 17.40 -10.09
CA LEU A 119 -2.74 16.88 -10.09
C LEU A 119 -3.32 16.83 -8.68
N TYR A 120 -2.50 16.42 -7.70
CA TYR A 120 -2.88 16.37 -6.30
C TYR A 120 -3.18 17.77 -5.75
N GLU A 121 -2.29 18.74 -5.97
CA GLU A 121 -2.49 20.14 -5.58
C GLU A 121 -3.72 20.75 -6.26
N GLN A 122 -3.93 20.48 -7.55
CA GLN A 122 -5.13 20.91 -8.27
C GLN A 122 -6.40 20.32 -7.64
N ALA A 123 -6.40 19.03 -7.29
CA ALA A 123 -7.56 18.38 -6.68
C ALA A 123 -7.94 19.02 -5.34
N LEU A 124 -6.98 19.50 -4.55
CA LEU A 124 -7.23 20.22 -3.29
C LEU A 124 -7.95 21.56 -3.48
N THR A 125 -7.86 22.18 -4.66
CA THR A 125 -8.56 23.43 -4.96
C THR A 125 -10.02 23.25 -5.37
N LEU A 126 -10.45 22.02 -5.67
CA LEU A 126 -11.78 21.73 -6.22
C LEU A 126 -12.75 21.33 -5.09
N PRO A 127 -13.89 22.04 -4.94
CA PRO A 127 -14.81 21.81 -3.82
C PRO A 127 -15.59 20.49 -3.97
N ASN A 128 -15.98 20.11 -5.19
CA ASN A 128 -16.86 18.97 -5.41
C ASN A 128 -16.08 17.69 -5.76
N ALA A 129 -16.50 16.57 -5.17
CA ALA A 129 -15.91 15.25 -5.44
C ALA A 129 -16.02 14.83 -6.92
N THR A 130 -17.10 15.22 -7.60
CA THR A 130 -17.29 14.92 -9.04
C THR A 130 -16.21 15.56 -9.90
N ASP A 131 -15.80 16.78 -9.57
CA ASP A 131 -14.78 17.52 -10.31
C ASP A 131 -13.38 16.95 -10.06
N ARG A 132 -13.14 16.40 -8.86
CA ARG A 132 -11.87 15.74 -8.49
C ARG A 132 -11.68 14.37 -9.12
N LYS A 133 -12.77 13.69 -9.47
CA LYS A 133 -12.75 12.30 -9.95
C LYS A 133 -11.78 12.06 -11.11
N GLU A 134 -11.78 12.93 -12.10
CA GLU A 134 -10.89 12.77 -13.27
C GLU A 134 -9.42 12.98 -12.91
N LEU A 135 -9.12 13.84 -11.93
CA LEU A 135 -7.75 14.01 -11.42
C LEU A 135 -7.31 12.78 -10.63
N TYR A 136 -8.21 12.20 -9.82
CA TYR A 136 -7.95 10.96 -9.08
C TYR A 136 -7.65 9.79 -10.00
N ILE A 137 -8.42 9.61 -11.07
CA ILE A 137 -8.18 8.52 -12.05
C ILE A 137 -6.81 8.68 -12.72
N LYS A 138 -6.38 9.92 -13.02
CA LYS A 138 -5.05 10.18 -13.58
C LYS A 138 -3.94 9.86 -12.58
N MET A 139 -4.09 10.29 -11.33
CA MET A 139 -3.15 9.97 -10.25
C MET A 139 -3.04 8.45 -10.02
N ASP A 140 -4.17 7.73 -9.94
CA ASP A 140 -4.18 6.26 -9.85
C ASP A 140 -3.45 5.62 -11.04
N SER A 141 -3.64 6.14 -12.25
CA SER A 141 -2.98 5.64 -13.46
C SER A 141 -1.46 5.81 -13.40
N ILE A 142 -0.98 6.93 -12.85
CA ILE A 142 0.45 7.19 -12.64
C ILE A 142 1.02 6.20 -11.61
N ILE A 143 0.34 6.00 -10.47
CA ILE A 143 0.78 5.03 -9.45
C ILE A 143 0.87 3.63 -10.04
N ILE A 144 -0.13 3.21 -10.81
CA ILE A 144 -0.09 1.89 -11.44
C ILE A 144 1.02 1.79 -12.50
N SER A 145 1.30 2.84 -13.28
CA SER A 145 2.36 2.76 -14.30
C SER A 145 3.78 2.82 -13.74
N GLU A 146 3.99 3.61 -12.68
CA GLU A 146 5.28 3.80 -12.03
C GLU A 146 5.58 2.67 -11.01
N ALA A 147 4.55 1.92 -10.61
CA ALA A 147 4.62 0.81 -9.66
C ALA A 147 5.42 1.08 -8.36
N PRO A 148 5.24 2.22 -7.66
CA PRO A 148 5.87 2.42 -6.35
C PRO A 148 5.26 1.49 -5.28
N ILE A 149 4.11 0.88 -5.57
CA ILE A 149 3.44 -0.13 -4.76
C ILE A 149 2.93 -1.27 -5.64
N VAL A 150 2.75 -2.45 -5.04
CA VAL A 150 2.02 -3.57 -5.63
C VAL A 150 0.75 -3.81 -4.82
N PRO A 151 -0.44 -3.39 -5.29
CA PRO A 151 -1.69 -3.65 -4.60
C PRO A 151 -1.98 -5.16 -4.54
N LEU A 152 -2.20 -5.70 -3.34
CA LEU A 152 -2.42 -7.14 -3.13
C LEU A 152 -3.90 -7.49 -3.02
N TYR A 153 -4.63 -6.79 -2.16
CA TYR A 153 -6.06 -7.02 -1.88
C TYR A 153 -6.67 -5.84 -1.12
N TYR A 154 -8.00 -5.80 -1.06
CA TYR A 154 -8.77 -4.92 -0.18
C TYR A 154 -9.32 -5.75 0.99
N ASP A 155 -9.05 -5.31 2.22
CA ASP A 155 -9.46 -6.02 3.42
C ASP A 155 -10.98 -5.95 3.65
N GLU A 156 -11.57 -7.05 4.11
CA GLU A 156 -12.93 -7.07 4.63
C GLU A 156 -12.91 -7.00 6.16
N SER A 157 -13.65 -6.05 6.75
CA SER A 157 -13.80 -5.96 8.20
C SER A 157 -14.99 -6.77 8.67
N VAL A 158 -14.71 -7.85 9.40
CA VAL A 158 -15.72 -8.72 10.00
C VAL A 158 -15.64 -8.65 11.52
N ARG A 159 -16.78 -8.42 12.18
CA ARG A 159 -16.87 -8.37 13.65
C ARG A 159 -17.82 -9.44 14.16
N PHE A 160 -17.32 -10.32 15.02
CA PHE A 160 -18.14 -11.28 15.75
C PHE A 160 -18.63 -10.63 17.05
N ILE A 161 -19.95 -10.48 17.16
CA ILE A 161 -20.59 -9.77 18.27
C ILE A 161 -21.48 -10.76 19.03
N SER A 162 -21.36 -10.77 20.35
CA SER A 162 -22.25 -11.57 21.20
C SER A 162 -23.70 -11.13 21.00
N LYS A 163 -24.65 -12.08 21.01
CA LYS A 163 -26.09 -11.77 20.98
C LYS A 163 -26.56 -10.88 22.15
N LYS A 164 -25.74 -10.76 23.21
CA LYS A 164 -25.99 -9.87 24.35
C LYS A 164 -25.52 -8.43 24.12
N VAL A 165 -24.82 -8.14 23.04
CA VAL A 165 -24.29 -6.81 22.72
C VAL A 165 -25.09 -6.23 21.56
N SER A 166 -25.59 -5.01 21.74
CA SER A 166 -26.36 -4.25 20.75
C SER A 166 -25.74 -2.88 20.53
N GLY A 167 -25.92 -2.30 19.33
CA GLY A 167 -25.44 -0.96 19.00
C GLY A 167 -23.96 -0.87 18.68
N LEU A 168 -23.25 -2.01 18.58
CA LEU A 168 -21.89 -2.08 18.04
C LEU A 168 -21.97 -2.33 16.54
N GLU A 169 -21.79 -1.27 15.74
CA GLU A 169 -21.87 -1.33 14.27
C GLU A 169 -20.48 -1.25 13.64
N THR A 170 -20.36 -1.71 12.39
CA THR A 170 -19.19 -1.47 11.53
C THR A 170 -19.39 -0.18 10.73
N ASN A 171 -18.31 0.53 10.43
CA ASN A 171 -18.33 1.69 9.53
C ASN A 171 -17.23 1.57 8.46
N ALA A 172 -17.33 2.40 7.42
CA ALA A 172 -16.45 2.36 6.26
C ALA A 172 -14.96 2.64 6.58
N VAL A 173 -14.67 3.32 7.70
CA VAL A 173 -13.31 3.62 8.17
C VAL A 173 -12.84 2.65 9.26
N ASN A 174 -13.60 1.58 9.51
CA ASN A 174 -13.35 0.56 10.53
C ASN A 174 -13.11 1.10 11.96
N MET A 175 -13.62 2.29 12.28
CA MET A 175 -13.46 2.94 13.57
C MET A 175 -14.32 2.26 14.63
N LEU A 176 -13.77 2.07 15.83
CA LEU A 176 -14.52 1.55 16.98
C LEU A 176 -15.36 2.66 17.63
N ASP A 177 -16.65 2.72 17.34
CA ASP A 177 -17.61 3.61 18.01
C ASP A 177 -18.34 2.84 19.12
N LEU A 178 -18.09 3.23 20.38
CA LEU A 178 -18.72 2.63 21.56
C LEU A 178 -19.86 3.47 22.15
N THR A 179 -20.16 4.64 21.58
CA THR A 179 -21.08 5.62 22.20
C THR A 179 -22.52 5.13 22.29
N ARG A 180 -22.90 4.16 21.43
CA ARG A 180 -24.24 3.56 21.36
C ARG A 180 -24.27 2.09 21.77
N VAL A 181 -23.16 1.58 22.31
CA VAL A 181 -23.02 0.17 22.63
C VAL A 181 -23.65 -0.13 23.98
N ASN A 182 -24.52 -1.14 24.01
CA ASN A 182 -25.12 -1.66 25.22
C ASN A 182 -24.90 -3.17 25.33
N LYS A 183 -24.74 -3.67 26.56
CA LYS A 183 -24.61 -5.10 26.85
C LYS A 183 -25.69 -5.51 27.85
N THR A 184 -26.51 -6.49 27.48
CA THR A 184 -27.46 -7.12 28.39
C THR A 184 -26.78 -8.18 29.24
N ASN A 185 -27.26 -8.37 30.47
CA ASN A 185 -26.73 -9.34 31.42
C ASN A 185 -26.95 -10.79 30.96
#